data_AF-A0A6V8DIC4-F1
#
_entry.id   AF-A0A6V8DIC4-F1
#
_cell.length_a   1.000
_cell.length_b   1.000
_cell.length_c   1.000
_cell.angle_alpha   90.00
_cell.angle_beta   90.00
_cell.angle_gamma   90.00
#
_symmetry.space_group_name_H-M   'P 1'
#
loop_
_entity.id
_entity.type
_entity.pdbx_description
1 polymer ?
#
loop_
_entity_poly.entity_id
_entity_poly.type
_entity_poly.pdbx_seq_one_letter_code
_entity_poly.pdbx_strand_id
1 'polypeptide(L)' 'NMITADWIKPGATVIDVGVNRVNDDSEKGYYLSGDVHPGVREVAGAVSPVPGGVGPMTIAMLMSNTVRATEMQQ' A
#
# COMPACT_ATOMS: atom_id res chain seq x y z
N ASN A 1 -9.92 6.25 -6.88
CA ASN A 1 -9.17 6.64 -5.67
C ASN A 1 -10.07 7.51 -4.82
N MET A 2 -10.45 7.03 -3.64
CA MET A 2 -11.50 7.59 -2.78
C MET A 2 -10.95 8.63 -1.79
N ILE A 3 -9.73 8.44 -1.28
CA ILE A 3 -9.13 9.33 -0.28
C ILE A 3 -8.38 10.46 -0.97
N THR A 4 -8.76 11.71 -0.73
CA THR A 4 -8.22 12.92 -1.36
C THR A 4 -7.36 13.75 -0.42
N ALA A 5 -6.58 14.70 -0.97
CA ALA A 5 -5.56 15.45 -0.24
C ALA A 5 -6.13 16.34 0.89
N ASP A 6 -7.34 16.85 0.74
CA ASP A 6 -8.07 17.67 1.71
C ASP A 6 -8.43 16.91 2.99
N TRP A 7 -8.44 15.57 2.96
CA TRP A 7 -8.72 14.74 4.13
C TRP A 7 -7.46 14.47 4.97
N ILE A 8 -6.29 14.78 4.43
CA ILE A 8 -5.01 14.40 5.00
C ILE A 8 -4.45 15.55 5.83
N LYS A 9 -4.11 15.25 7.09
CA LYS A 9 -3.37 16.18 7.94
C LYS A 9 -1.99 16.45 7.30
N PRO A 10 -1.56 17.73 7.17
CA PRO A 10 -0.23 18.06 6.67
C PRO A 10 0.88 17.33 7.44
N GLY A 11 1.78 16.69 6.69
CA GLY A 11 2.89 15.91 7.23
C GLY A 11 2.52 14.50 7.73
N ALA A 12 1.27 14.04 7.56
CA ALA A 12 0.88 12.69 7.97
C ALA A 12 1.62 11.60 7.17
N THR A 13 1.85 10.46 7.82
CA THR A 13 2.27 9.22 7.15
C THR A 13 1.02 8.46 6.69
N VAL A 14 0.91 8.23 5.40
CA VAL A 14 -0.22 7.53 4.78
C VAL A 14 0.23 6.15 4.31
N ILE A 15 -0.42 5.12 4.84
CA ILE A 15 -0.21 3.72 4.43
C ILE A 15 -1.42 3.28 3.61
N ASP A 16 -1.23 3.17 2.30
CA ASP A 16 -2.21 2.69 1.34
C ASP A 16 -2.14 1.16 1.20
N VAL A 17 -3.16 0.49 1.75
CA VAL A 17 -3.32 -0.97 1.72
C VAL A 17 -4.20 -1.40 0.54
N GLY A 18 -4.84 -0.44 -0.14
CA GLY A 18 -5.78 -0.70 -1.23
C GLY A 18 -5.09 -1.38 -2.41
N VAL A 19 -5.77 -2.36 -3.00
CA VAL A 19 -5.33 -3.03 -4.23
C VAL A 19 -6.53 -3.18 -5.15
N ASN A 20 -6.70 -2.19 -6.02
CA ASN A 20 -7.78 -2.10 -6.98
C ASN A 20 -7.23 -2.34 -8.39
N ARG A 21 -7.92 -3.14 -9.21
CA ARG A 21 -7.61 -3.29 -10.63
C ARG A 21 -8.36 -2.22 -11.41
N VAL A 22 -7.63 -1.44 -12.18
CA VAL A 22 -8.20 -0.43 -13.06
C VAL A 22 -7.85 -0.81 -14.48
N ASN A 23 -8.88 -0.98 -15.33
CA ASN A 23 -8.69 -1.38 -16.71
C ASN A 23 -7.80 -0.36 -17.45
N ASP A 24 -6.90 -0.87 -18.28
CA ASP A 24 -6.07 -0.09 -19.19
C ASP A 24 -5.83 -0.86 -20.49
N ASP A 25 -5.19 -0.19 -21.46
CA ASP A 25 -4.87 -0.76 -22.77
C ASP A 25 -3.53 -1.52 -22.78
N SER A 26 -2.97 -1.88 -21.61
CA SER A 26 -1.75 -2.68 -21.54
C SER A 26 -2.02 -4.14 -21.94
N GLU A 27 -0.97 -4.91 -22.24
CA GLU A 27 -1.08 -6.36 -22.51
C GLU A 27 -1.77 -7.12 -21.35
N LYS A 28 -1.60 -6.61 -20.12
CA LYS A 28 -2.21 -7.16 -18.91
C LYS A 28 -3.69 -6.77 -18.78
N GLY A 29 -4.14 -5.74 -19.49
CA GLY A 29 -5.51 -5.20 -19.49
C GLY A 29 -5.90 -4.42 -18.23
N TYR A 30 -4.96 -4.24 -17.29
CA TYR A 30 -5.16 -3.42 -16.09
C TYR A 30 -3.85 -3.03 -15.41
N TYR A 31 -3.90 -1.91 -14.68
CA TYR A 31 -2.90 -1.56 -13.66
C TYR A 31 -3.49 -1.67 -12.26
N LEU A 32 -2.59 -1.68 -11.26
CA LEU A 32 -2.97 -1.69 -9.85
C LEU A 32 -2.96 -0.26 -9.31
N SER A 33 -4.05 0.14 -8.68
CA SER A 33 -4.20 1.41 -7.96
C SER A 33 -4.56 1.16 -6.50
N GLY A 34 -4.13 2.06 -5.63
CA GLY A 34 -4.52 2.05 -4.23
C GLY A 34 -5.85 2.77 -3.97
N ASP A 35 -6.18 2.98 -2.70
CA ASP A 35 -7.36 3.74 -2.29
C ASP A 35 -7.10 5.25 -2.28
N VAL A 36 -5.83 5.64 -2.22
CA VAL A 36 -5.36 7.00 -2.01
C VAL A 36 -5.11 7.70 -3.35
N HIS A 37 -5.64 8.93 -3.48
CA HIS A 37 -5.41 9.75 -4.67
C HIS A 37 -3.95 10.21 -4.76
N PRO A 38 -3.29 10.20 -5.94
CA PRO A 38 -1.88 10.57 -6.08
C PRO A 38 -1.50 11.94 -5.50
N GLY A 39 -2.41 12.92 -5.59
CA GLY A 39 -2.24 14.27 -5.02
C GLY A 39 -2.04 14.31 -3.50
N VAL A 40 -2.34 13.23 -2.76
CA VAL A 40 -2.06 13.14 -1.32
C VAL A 40 -0.56 13.28 -1.02
N ARG A 41 0.31 12.94 -1.96
CA ARG A 41 1.78 13.09 -1.82
C ARG A 41 2.24 14.54 -1.63
N GLU A 42 1.42 15.51 -2.01
CA GLU A 42 1.76 16.94 -1.86
C GLU A 42 1.55 17.44 -0.43
N VAL A 43 0.70 16.75 0.35
CA VAL A 43 0.31 17.14 1.73
C VAL A 43 0.92 16.20 2.77
N ALA A 44 0.99 14.91 2.46
CA ALA A 44 1.53 13.89 3.36
C ALA A 44 3.06 14.01 3.49
N GLY A 45 3.59 13.66 4.67
CA GLY A 45 5.04 13.57 4.89
C GLY A 45 5.64 12.29 4.28
N ALA A 46 4.84 11.22 4.18
CA ALA A 46 5.20 9.99 3.51
C ALA A 46 3.93 9.27 3.01
N VAL A 47 4.03 8.59 1.87
CA VAL A 47 2.93 7.79 1.30
C VAL A 47 3.50 6.48 0.76
N SER A 48 2.93 5.34 1.15
CA SER A 48 3.31 4.06 0.55
C SER A 48 2.80 3.97 -0.90
N PRO A 49 3.62 3.51 -1.86
CA PRO A 49 3.18 3.39 -3.25
C PRO A 49 2.28 2.17 -3.47
N VAL A 50 1.40 2.25 -4.45
CA VAL A 50 0.70 1.10 -5.02
C VAL A 50 0.93 1.08 -6.53
N PRO A 51 1.48 0.00 -7.10
CA PRO A 51 2.03 -1.19 -6.43
C PRO A 51 3.36 -0.93 -5.69
N GLY A 52 3.81 -1.91 -4.90
CA GLY A 52 5.17 -1.90 -4.31
C GLY A 52 5.26 -1.48 -2.83
N GLY A 53 4.17 -1.05 -2.21
CA GLY A 53 4.11 -0.69 -0.80
C GLY A 53 3.78 -1.88 0.09
N VAL A 54 2.51 -1.99 0.51
CA VAL A 54 2.09 -2.94 1.56
C VAL A 54 2.13 -4.41 1.10
N GLY A 55 1.86 -4.69 -0.18
CA GLY A 55 1.80 -6.05 -0.72
C GLY A 55 3.06 -6.91 -0.44
N PRO A 56 4.27 -6.45 -0.83
CA PRO A 56 5.52 -7.15 -0.50
C PRO A 56 5.74 -7.36 1.00
N MET A 57 5.37 -6.37 1.82
CA MET A 57 5.52 -6.45 3.28
C MET A 57 4.62 -7.52 3.90
N THR A 58 3.42 -7.76 3.35
CA THR A 58 2.53 -8.83 3.82
C THR A 58 3.19 -10.21 3.75
N ILE A 59 3.91 -10.50 2.65
CA ILE A 59 4.63 -11.78 2.49
C ILE A 59 5.80 -11.87 3.46
N ALA A 60 6.60 -10.80 3.57
CA ALA A 60 7.72 -10.75 4.51
C ALA A 60 7.26 -10.96 5.96
N MET A 61 6.15 -10.33 6.36
CA MET A 61 5.60 -10.45 7.70
C MET A 61 4.97 -11.82 7.97
N LEU A 62 4.39 -12.47 6.96
CA LEU A 62 3.99 -13.88 7.09
C LEU A 62 5.20 -14.76 7.42
N MET A 63 6.29 -14.62 6.67
CA MET A 63 7.52 -15.41 6.91
C MET A 63 8.12 -15.11 8.29
N SER A 64 8.20 -13.83 8.68
CA SER A 64 8.69 -13.42 9.99
C SER A 64 7.83 -14.01 11.13
N ASN A 65 6.51 -13.98 10.99
CA ASN A 65 5.61 -14.58 11.96
C ASN A 65 5.77 -16.10 12.05
N THR A 66 5.97 -16.78 10.92
CA THR A 66 6.24 -18.23 10.88
C THR A 66 7.52 -18.58 11.62
N VAL A 67 8.62 -17.84 11.39
CA VAL A 67 9.89 -18.06 12.11
C VAL A 67 9.71 -17.84 13.61
N ARG A 68 9.09 -16.72 14.00
CA ARG A 68 8.84 -16.40 15.41
C ARG A 68 8.00 -17.48 16.10
N ALA A 69 6.99 -18.01 15.44
CA ALA A 69 6.16 -19.08 15.99
C ALA A 69 6.97 -20.36 16.27
N THR A 70 7.90 -20.71 15.38
CA THR A 70 8.82 -21.84 15.59
C THR A 70 9.79 -21.60 16.74
N GLU A 71 10.37 -20.39 16.84
CA GLU A 71 11.28 -20.02 17.94
C GLU A 71 10.60 -20.08 19.31
N MET A 72 9.32 -19.73 19.39
CA MET A 72 8.53 -19.78 20.64
C MET A 72 8.19 -21.21 21.11
N GLN A 73 8.35 -22.22 20.25
CA GLN A 73 8.08 -23.62 20.59
C GLN A 73 9.33 -24.37 21.09
N GLN A 74 10.49 -23.73 21.10
CA GLN A 74 11.77 -24.27 21.60
C GLN A 74 11.99 -23.87 23.06
#